data_AF-A0A7W1JTM2-F1
#
_entry.id   AF-A0A7W1JTM2-F1
#
_cell.length_a   1.000
_cell.length_b   1.000
_cell.length_c   1.000
_cell.angle_alpha   90.00
_cell.angle_beta   90.00
_cell.angle_gamma   90.00
#
_symmetry.space_group_name_H-M   'P 1'
#
loop_
_entity.id
_entity.type
_entity.pdbx_description
1 polymer ?
#
loop_
_entity_poly.entity_id
_entity_poly.type
_entity_poly.pdbx_seq_one_letter_code
_entity_poly.pdbx_strand_id
1 'polypeptide(L)'
;MRIARALTGRDRIVKFEGQYHGHPSMFGIMFTDRVPSEYRDWATTHHELYEAIAVGMQLRGAMPEPDSREPWFICEAHAEGDTVDRVLDAFAWSLDAVLDARARGELDGADSA
;
A
#
# COMPACT_ATOMS: atom_id res chain seq x y z
N MET A 1 -11.02 -1.61 2.84
CA MET A 1 -11.62 -0.60 1.96
C MET A 1 -12.47 -1.30 0.91
N ARG A 2 -13.78 -1.06 0.83
CA ARG A 2 -14.56 -1.40 -0.38
C ARG A 2 -14.36 -0.26 -1.38
N ILE A 3 -13.13 -0.04 -1.86
CA ILE A 3 -12.97 0.96 -2.93
C ILE A 3 -13.73 0.44 -4.14
N ALA A 4 -14.42 1.35 -4.81
CA ALA A 4 -14.78 1.25 -6.22
C ALA A 4 -15.93 0.33 -6.64
N ARG A 5 -16.42 -0.64 -5.87
CA ARG A 5 -17.48 -1.52 -6.43
C ARG A 5 -18.80 -0.81 -6.68
N ALA A 6 -19.28 0.03 -5.75
CA ALA A 6 -20.65 0.56 -5.81
C ALA A 6 -20.81 1.81 -6.69
N LEU A 7 -19.73 2.55 -6.98
CA LEU A 7 -19.80 3.82 -7.72
C LEU A 7 -19.10 3.81 -9.08
N THR A 8 -18.19 2.87 -9.36
CA THR A 8 -17.28 2.98 -10.52
C THR A 8 -17.26 1.78 -11.48
N GLY A 9 -17.93 0.67 -11.16
CA GLY A 9 -18.02 -0.49 -12.06
C GLY A 9 -16.70 -1.24 -12.30
N ARG A 10 -15.66 -1.00 -11.48
CA ARG A 10 -14.34 -1.64 -11.63
C ARG A 10 -14.33 -3.07 -11.07
N ASP A 11 -13.80 -4.01 -11.85
CA ASP A 11 -13.73 -5.46 -11.54
C ASP A 11 -12.49 -5.87 -10.73
N ARG A 12 -11.52 -4.96 -10.54
CA ARG A 12 -10.23 -5.28 -9.91
C ARG A 12 -10.31 -5.20 -8.39
N ILE A 13 -9.89 -6.27 -7.73
CA ILE A 13 -9.83 -6.36 -6.26
C ILE A 13 -8.49 -6.96 -5.87
N VAL A 14 -7.71 -6.21 -5.07
CA VAL A 14 -6.53 -6.72 -4.38
C VAL A 14 -6.91 -7.05 -2.94
N LYS A 15 -6.56 -8.24 -2.47
CA LYS A 15 -6.79 -8.68 -1.09
C LYS A 15 -5.44 -8.85 -0.41
N PHE A 16 -5.29 -8.26 0.76
CA PHE A 16 -4.10 -8.35 1.59
C PHE A 16 -4.47 -8.14 3.05
N GLU A 17 -3.60 -8.57 3.95
CA GLU A 17 -3.75 -8.28 5.38
C GLU A 17 -3.09 -6.94 5.69
N GLY A 18 -3.87 -6.02 6.26
CA GLY A 18 -3.44 -4.67 6.60
C GLY A 18 -4.61 -3.77 6.92
N GLN A 19 -4.29 -2.59 7.46
CA GLN A 19 -5.21 -1.54 7.83
C GLN A 19 -4.96 -0.31 6.97
N TYR A 20 -5.96 0.56 6.87
CA TYR A 20 -5.83 1.87 6.24
C TYR A 20 -6.52 2.91 7.11
N HIS A 21 -5.99 4.13 7.15
CA HIS A 21 -6.54 5.20 7.98
C HIS A 21 -6.35 6.56 7.29
N GLY A 22 -7.29 7.49 7.51
CA GLY A 22 -7.24 8.84 6.98
C GLY A 22 -8.48 9.26 6.20
N HIS A 23 -8.39 10.42 5.55
CA HIS A 23 -9.45 10.97 4.72
C HIS A 23 -9.51 10.23 3.36
N PRO A 24 -10.67 10.10 2.69
CA PRO A 24 -10.74 9.41 1.39
C PRO A 24 -9.78 9.92 0.32
N SER A 25 -9.41 11.20 0.36
CA SER A 25 -8.44 11.82 -0.57
C SER A 25 -6.99 11.84 -0.05
N MET A 26 -6.77 11.43 1.20
CA MET A 26 -5.48 11.48 1.90
C MET A 26 -5.44 10.39 2.97
N PHE A 27 -4.89 9.23 2.64
CA PHE A 27 -4.93 8.03 3.50
C PHE A 27 -3.57 7.32 3.55
N GLY A 28 -3.28 6.65 4.66
CA GLY A 28 -2.13 5.75 4.81
C GLY A 28 -2.54 4.28 4.79
N ILE A 29 -1.58 3.40 4.50
CA ILE A 29 -1.71 1.94 4.60
C ILE A 29 -0.72 1.47 5.66
N MET A 30 -1.18 0.65 6.60
CA MET A 30 -0.35 0.01 7.63
C MET A 30 -0.49 -1.51 7.53
N PHE A 31 0.63 -2.22 7.44
CA PHE A 31 0.67 -3.68 7.50
C PHE A 31 0.75 -4.13 8.95
N THR A 32 -0.43 -4.26 9.57
CA THR A 32 -0.62 -4.71 10.96
C THR A 32 -1.99 -5.39 11.08
N ASP A 33 -2.13 -6.25 12.07
CA ASP A 33 -3.38 -6.94 12.43
C ASP A 33 -4.31 -6.06 13.28
N ARG A 34 -3.77 -5.01 13.91
CA ARG A 34 -4.51 -4.12 14.81
C ARG A 34 -4.92 -2.83 14.11
N VAL A 35 -6.19 -2.45 14.24
CA VAL A 35 -6.69 -1.15 13.75
C VAL A 35 -5.97 -0.01 14.48
N PRO A 36 -5.22 0.86 13.77
CA PRO A 36 -4.54 1.99 14.38
C PRO A 36 -5.53 3.04 14.87
N SER A 37 -5.32 3.53 16.09
CA SER A 37 -6.13 4.55 16.74
C SER A 37 -5.33 5.80 17.13
N GLU A 38 -4.02 5.63 17.35
CA GLU A 38 -3.08 6.71 17.61
C GLU A 38 -1.75 6.50 16.87
N TYR A 39 -0.87 7.50 16.95
CA TYR A 39 0.45 7.45 16.32
C TYR A 39 1.32 6.30 16.83
N ARG A 40 1.21 5.88 18.10
CA ARG A 40 2.01 4.74 18.60
C ARG A 40 1.63 3.41 17.96
N ASP A 41 0.37 3.28 17.51
CA ASP A 41 -0.05 2.08 16.78
C ASP A 41 0.61 2.01 15.39
N TRP A 42 0.94 3.17 14.79
CA TRP A 42 1.73 3.20 13.55
C TRP A 42 3.13 2.63 13.76
N ALA A 43 3.76 2.87 14.91
CA ALA A 43 5.12 2.39 15.19
C ALA A 43 5.25 0.85 15.24
N THR A 44 4.13 0.12 15.21
CA THR A 44 4.12 -1.36 15.19
C THR A 44 3.79 -1.94 13.81
N THR A 45 3.65 -1.11 12.77
CA THR A 45 3.46 -1.60 11.40
C THR A 45 4.73 -2.23 10.86
N HIS A 46 4.61 -3.15 9.90
CA HIS A 46 5.78 -3.63 9.15
C HIS A 46 6.31 -2.53 8.19
N HIS A 47 7.29 -1.75 8.65
CA HIS A 47 7.86 -0.62 7.90
C HIS A 47 8.63 -1.09 6.66
N GLU A 48 9.51 -2.09 6.79
CA GLU A 48 10.30 -2.62 5.67
C GLU A 48 9.41 -3.21 4.57
N LEU A 49 8.33 -3.90 4.96
CA LEU A 49 7.33 -4.41 4.03
C LEU A 49 6.67 -3.27 3.26
N TYR A 50 6.25 -2.21 3.95
CA TYR A 50 5.65 -1.04 3.30
C TYR A 50 6.65 -0.36 2.35
N GLU A 51 7.87 -0.11 2.82
CA GLU A 51 8.93 0.56 2.05
C GLU A 51 9.23 -0.21 0.76
N ALA A 52 9.44 -1.53 0.85
CA ALA A 52 9.71 -2.37 -0.31
C ALA A 52 8.54 -2.37 -1.31
N ILE A 53 7.29 -2.35 -0.84
CA ILE A 53 6.11 -2.25 -1.71
C ILE A 53 6.07 -0.88 -2.39
N ALA A 54 6.29 0.21 -1.66
CA ALA A 54 6.29 1.57 -2.20
C ALA A 54 7.37 1.76 -3.27
N VAL A 55 8.59 1.29 -3.01
CA VAL A 55 9.68 1.26 -4.01
C VAL A 55 9.30 0.41 -5.22
N GLY A 56 8.69 -0.76 -5.00
CA GLY A 56 8.17 -1.61 -6.08
C GLY A 56 7.12 -0.90 -6.95
N MET A 57 6.24 -0.11 -6.34
CA MET A 57 5.23 0.66 -7.05
C MET A 57 5.84 1.78 -7.89
N GLN A 58 6.85 2.48 -7.35
CA GLN A 58 7.55 3.57 -8.05
C GLN A 58 8.14 3.08 -9.36
N LEU A 59 8.78 1.91 -9.35
CA LEU A 59 9.31 1.25 -10.55
C LEU A 59 8.22 0.87 -11.58
N ARG A 60 6.96 0.81 -11.16
CA ARG A 60 5.78 0.50 -11.98
C ARG A 60 4.95 1.74 -12.33
N GLY A 61 5.46 2.94 -12.01
CA GLY A 61 4.85 4.21 -12.39
C GLY A 61 3.81 4.76 -11.42
N ALA A 62 3.65 4.16 -10.23
CA ALA A 62 2.85 4.71 -9.14
C ALA A 62 3.80 5.15 -8.01
N MET A 63 3.74 6.41 -7.58
CA MET A 63 4.78 6.99 -6.71
C MET A 63 4.23 7.37 -5.32
N PRO A 64 3.90 6.38 -4.46
CA PRO A 64 3.78 6.66 -3.04
C PRO A 64 5.18 6.90 -2.46
N GLU A 65 5.26 7.73 -1.42
CA GLU A 65 6.52 7.91 -0.70
C GLU A 65 6.89 6.61 0.03
N PRO A 66 8.17 6.16 0.00
CA PRO A 66 8.61 4.95 0.66
C PRO A 66 8.83 5.18 2.17
N ASP A 67 7.84 5.83 2.79
CA ASP A 67 7.76 6.10 4.22
C ASP A 67 6.30 5.93 4.65
N SER A 68 6.03 4.98 5.55
CA SER A 68 4.65 4.69 5.98
C SER A 68 4.02 5.79 6.83
N ARG A 69 4.79 6.83 7.20
CA ARG A 69 4.26 8.05 7.83
C ARG A 69 3.58 8.98 6.83
N GLU A 70 3.98 8.90 5.57
CA GLU A 70 3.52 9.81 4.54
C GLU A 70 2.23 9.27 3.90
N PRO A 71 1.14 10.07 3.93
CA PRO A 71 -0.12 9.63 3.36
C PRO A 71 -0.07 9.62 1.83
N TRP A 72 -0.90 8.79 1.24
CA TRP A 72 -1.16 8.79 -0.18
C TRP A 72 -2.18 9.88 -0.50
N PHE A 73 -1.94 10.60 -1.59
CA PHE A 73 -2.82 11.66 -2.06
C PHE A 73 -3.49 11.23 -3.36
N ILE A 74 -4.79 11.50 -3.46
CA ILE A 74 -5.52 11.41 -4.72
C ILE A 74 -6.22 12.74 -5.01
N CYS A 75 -6.24 13.09 -6.29
CA CYS A 75 -6.97 14.22 -6.84
C CYS A 75 -7.87 13.77 -8.01
N GLU A 76 -8.76 14.64 -8.47
CA GLU A 76 -9.76 14.32 -9.50
C GLU A 76 -9.15 13.77 -10.81
N ALA A 77 -7.96 14.22 -11.18
CA ALA A 77 -7.28 13.70 -12.38
C ALA A 77 -7.05 12.17 -12.33
N HIS A 78 -6.95 11.56 -11.14
CA HIS A 78 -6.82 10.12 -11.00
C HIS A 78 -8.11 9.35 -11.27
N ALA A 79 -9.28 10.02 -11.28
CA ALA A 79 -10.56 9.37 -11.58
C ALA A 79 -10.70 9.05 -13.08
N GLU A 80 -9.92 9.72 -13.94
CA GLU A 80 -9.95 9.60 -15.39
C GLU A 80 -9.25 8.33 -15.88
N GLY A 81 -9.82 7.73 -16.94
CA GLY A 81 -9.25 6.57 -17.62
C GLY A 81 -9.06 5.35 -16.70
N ASP A 82 -7.91 4.71 -16.85
CA ASP A 82 -7.48 3.50 -16.15
C ASP A 82 -6.45 3.77 -15.04
N THR A 83 -6.27 5.04 -14.62
CA THR A 83 -5.24 5.43 -13.64
C THR A 83 -5.36 4.65 -12.33
N VAL A 84 -6.57 4.53 -11.79
CA VAL A 84 -6.84 3.72 -10.58
C VAL A 84 -6.46 2.27 -10.80
N ASP A 85 -6.79 1.69 -11.95
CA ASP A 85 -6.51 0.28 -12.24
C ASP A 85 -5.01 0.03 -12.34
N ARG A 86 -4.25 0.94 -12.97
CA ARG A 86 -2.78 0.88 -13.01
C ARG A 86 -2.13 0.95 -11.63
N VAL A 87 -2.65 1.81 -10.74
CA VAL A 87 -2.16 1.90 -9.35
C VAL A 87 -2.46 0.61 -8.58
N LEU A 88 -3.65 0.02 -8.78
CA LEU A 88 -4.01 -1.25 -8.17
C LEU A 88 -3.11 -2.39 -8.67
N ASP A 89 -2.81 -2.44 -9.97
CA ASP A 89 -1.90 -3.43 -10.56
C ASP A 89 -0.46 -3.22 -10.04
N ALA A 90 0.00 -1.98 -9.96
CA ALA A 90 1.31 -1.64 -9.39
C ALA A 90 1.41 -2.10 -7.93
N PHE A 91 0.38 -1.85 -7.12
CA PHE A 91 0.34 -2.32 -5.74
C PHE A 91 0.32 -3.84 -5.65
N ALA A 92 -0.53 -4.53 -6.43
CA ALA A 92 -0.63 -5.99 -6.43
C ALA A 92 0.70 -6.66 -6.81
N TRP A 93 1.30 -6.25 -7.93
CA TRP A 93 2.56 -6.83 -8.37
C TRP A 93 3.73 -6.54 -7.43
N SER A 94 3.71 -5.40 -6.75
CA SER A 94 4.74 -5.05 -5.77
C SER A 94 4.56 -5.85 -4.48
N LEU A 95 3.32 -5.98 -4.00
CA LEU A 95 2.99 -6.83 -2.86
C LEU A 95 3.41 -8.28 -3.10
N ASP A 96 3.00 -8.87 -4.22
CA ASP A 96 3.34 -10.25 -4.56
C ASP A 96 4.87 -10.46 -4.61
N ALA A 97 5.58 -9.56 -5.31
CA ALA A 97 7.04 -9.64 -5.43
C ALA A 97 7.75 -9.54 -4.08
N VAL A 98 7.28 -8.66 -3.19
CA VAL A 98 7.86 -8.45 -1.86
C VAL A 98 7.53 -9.61 -0.94
N LEU A 99 6.31 -10.14 -0.97
CA LEU A 99 5.97 -11.35 -0.21
C LEU A 99 6.76 -12.57 -0.67
N ASP A 100 6.96 -12.73 -1.98
CA ASP A 100 7.79 -13.79 -2.54
C ASP A 100 9.26 -13.65 -2.10
N ALA A 101 9.81 -12.43 -2.11
CA ALA A 101 11.17 -12.16 -1.60
C ALA A 101 11.29 -12.46 -0.10
N ARG A 102 10.27 -12.10 0.68
CA ARG A 102 10.21 -12.41 2.12
C ARG A 102 10.17 -13.91 2.37
N ALA A 103 9.36 -14.65 1.61
CA ALA A 103 9.28 -16.11 1.70
C ALA A 103 10.62 -16.80 1.38
N ARG A 104 11.50 -16.14 0.61
CA ARG A 104 12.87 -16.58 0.34
C ARG A 104 13.90 -16.07 1.36
N GLY A 105 13.51 -15.24 2.32
CA GLY A 105 14.39 -14.65 3.34
C GLY A 105 15.24 -13.47 2.86
N GLU A 106 14.83 -12.80 1.78
CA GLU A 106 15.61 -11.71 1.16
C GLU A 106 15.32 -10.32 1.75
N LEU A 107 14.30 -10.20 2.61
CA LEU A 107 13.86 -8.92 3.19
C LEU A 107 14.12 -8.80 4.69
N ASP A 108 14.01 -9.89 5.47
CA ASP A 108 14.15 -9.86 6.94
C ASP A 108 15.63 -9.78 7.41
N GLY A 109 16.56 -9.35 6.55
CA GLY A 109 18.01 -9.41 6.77
C GLY A 109 18.64 -8.19 7.48
N ALA A 110 17.84 -7.18 7.86
CA ALA A 110 18.35 -5.92 8.41
C ALA A 110 18.16 -5.77 9.93
N ASP A 111 17.49 -6.69 10.61
CA ASP A 111 17.13 -6.56 12.04
C ASP A 111 18.07 -7.35 12.98
N SER A 112 19.39 -7.29 12.69
CA SER A 112 20.44 -7.73 13.60
C SER A 112 21.62 -6.74 13.60
N ALA A 113 21.42 -5.55 14.15
CA ALA A 113 22.49 -4.64 14.56
C ALA A 113 22.02 -3.71 15.70
#